data_AF-A0A7S3SLX8-F1
#
_entry.id   AF-A0A7S3SLX8-F1
#
_cell.length_a   1.000
_cell.length_b   1.000
_cell.length_c   1.000
_cell.angle_alpha   90.00
_cell.angle_beta   90.00
_cell.angle_gamma   90.00
#
_symmetry.space_group_name_H-M   'P 1'
#
loop_
_entity.id
_entity.type
_entity.pdbx_description
1 polymer ?
#
loop_
_entity_poly.entity_id
_entity_poly.type
_entity_poly.pdbx_seq_one_letter_code
_entity_poly.pdbx_strand_id
1 'polypeptide(L)'
;EKVASDQLPAVVVLEDDVRMYPDFKDKLKKLEAELPEDWDICLLGAVACIAVDVEPWYMKFYSFMLGGGRPSPGVTRRVSPNVYVPHRPAGTHAYMVSKRGAEKLL
;
A
#
# COMPACT_ATOMS: atom_id res chain seq x y z
N GLU A 1 1.87 -15.95 8.43
CA GLU A 1 1.37 -17.34 8.40
C GLU A 1 -0.03 -17.49 7.81
N LYS A 2 -1.11 -16.92 8.41
CA LYS A 2 -2.51 -17.19 7.98
C LYS A 2 -2.81 -17.08 6.48
N VAL A 3 -2.34 -16.05 5.77
CA VAL A 3 -2.62 -15.90 4.32
C VAL A 3 -2.01 -17.03 3.50
N ALA A 4 -0.75 -17.36 3.80
CA ALA A 4 0.00 -18.40 3.11
C ALA A 4 -0.49 -19.80 3.51
N SER A 5 -0.85 -20.01 4.78
CA SER A 5 -1.40 -21.29 5.27
C SER A 5 -2.82 -21.54 4.77
N ASP A 6 -3.67 -20.50 4.78
CA ASP A 6 -5.11 -20.64 4.52
C ASP A 6 -5.46 -20.46 3.04
N GLN A 7 -4.44 -20.30 2.17
CA GLN A 7 -4.56 -20.19 0.71
C GLN A 7 -5.50 -19.06 0.26
N LEU A 8 -5.61 -17.99 1.05
CA LEU A 8 -6.42 -16.82 0.72
C LEU A 8 -5.72 -16.01 -0.38
N PRO A 9 -6.44 -15.51 -1.41
CA PRO A 9 -5.84 -14.76 -2.51
C PRO A 9 -5.22 -13.43 -2.03
N ALA A 10 -5.85 -12.80 -1.05
CA ALA A 10 -5.38 -11.59 -0.38
C ALA A 10 -6.06 -11.45 0.98
N VAL A 11 -5.49 -10.63 1.84
CA VAL A 11 -6.15 -10.19 3.08
C VAL A 11 -5.98 -8.70 3.29
N VAL A 12 -6.92 -8.13 4.05
CA VAL A 12 -6.81 -6.79 4.62
C VAL A 12 -6.23 -6.92 6.03
N VAL A 13 -5.16 -6.19 6.30
CA VAL A 13 -4.53 -6.06 7.62
C VAL A 13 -4.80 -4.65 8.12
N LEU A 14 -5.38 -4.55 9.31
CA LEU A 14 -5.69 -3.30 9.99
C LEU A 14 -5.11 -3.36 11.40
N GLU A 15 -4.51 -2.27 11.84
CA GLU A 15 -4.25 -2.03 13.26
C GLU A 15 -5.58 -1.79 14.01
N ASP A 16 -5.54 -1.93 15.33
CA ASP A 16 -6.72 -1.88 16.20
C ASP A 16 -7.30 -0.46 16.38
N ASP A 17 -6.51 0.57 16.08
CA ASP A 17 -6.89 1.97 16.18
C ASP A 17 -7.44 2.56 14.86
N VAL A 18 -7.53 1.75 13.80
CA VAL A 18 -8.02 2.20 12.49
C VAL A 18 -9.51 2.54 12.53
N ARG A 19 -9.85 3.73 12.05
CA ARG A 19 -11.23 4.15 11.79
C ARG A 19 -11.54 4.11 10.31
N MET A 20 -12.55 3.34 9.94
CA MET A 20 -13.00 3.21 8.55
C MET A 20 -13.92 4.36 8.13
N TYR A 21 -13.83 4.77 6.86
CA TYR A 21 -14.85 5.62 6.26
C TYR A 21 -16.20 4.89 6.17
N PRO A 22 -17.35 5.60 6.23
CA PRO A 22 -18.67 4.98 6.18
C PRO A 22 -18.90 4.05 4.97
N ASP A 23 -18.27 4.35 3.83
CA ASP A 23 -18.36 3.63 2.56
C ASP A 23 -17.10 2.78 2.25
N PHE A 24 -16.30 2.46 3.26
CA PHE A 24 -15.01 1.79 3.10
C PHE A 24 -15.10 0.49 2.27
N LYS A 25 -16.11 -0.35 2.51
CA LYS A 25 -16.27 -1.61 1.79
C LYS A 25 -16.50 -1.41 0.29
N ASP A 26 -17.26 -0.39 -0.10
CA ASP A 26 -17.54 -0.11 -1.50
C ASP A 26 -16.32 0.50 -2.19
N LYS A 27 -15.57 1.34 -1.48
CA LYS A 27 -14.27 1.85 -1.94
C LYS A 27 -13.25 0.72 -2.11
N LEU A 28 -13.21 -0.22 -1.17
CA LEU A 28 -12.32 -1.38 -1.22
C LEU A 28 -12.62 -2.25 -2.45
N LYS A 29 -13.90 -2.57 -2.71
CA LYS A 29 -14.28 -3.34 -3.91
C LYS A 29 -13.89 -2.66 -5.22
N LYS A 30 -14.05 -1.34 -5.30
CA LYS A 30 -13.63 -0.56 -6.48
C LYS A 30 -12.11 -0.59 -6.64
N LEU A 31 -11.38 -0.43 -5.54
CA LEU A 31 -9.93 -0.51 -5.51
C LEU A 31 -9.44 -1.89 -5.97
N GLU A 32 -10.02 -2.98 -5.45
CA GLU A 32 -9.68 -4.36 -5.81
C GLU A 32 -9.83 -4.62 -7.31
N ALA A 33 -10.87 -4.07 -7.94
CA ALA A 33 -11.09 -4.20 -9.38
C ALA A 33 -10.08 -3.41 -10.23
N GLU A 34 -9.35 -2.48 -9.64
CA GLU A 34 -8.34 -1.65 -10.31
C GLU A 34 -6.89 -2.13 -10.05
N LEU A 35 -6.69 -3.10 -9.16
CA LEU A 35 -5.36 -3.62 -8.84
C LEU A 35 -4.79 -4.43 -10.03
N PRO A 36 -3.48 -4.26 -10.35
CA PRO A 36 -2.77 -5.16 -11.28
C PRO A 36 -2.86 -6.62 -10.83
N GLU A 37 -2.68 -7.58 -11.72
CA GLU A 37 -2.64 -9.00 -11.33
C GLU A 37 -1.40 -9.35 -10.47
N ASP A 38 -0.31 -8.61 -10.64
CA ASP A 38 1.00 -8.87 -10.05
C ASP A 38 1.34 -8.00 -8.83
N TRP A 39 0.33 -7.44 -8.17
CA TRP A 39 0.53 -6.64 -6.97
C TRP A 39 0.95 -7.49 -5.75
N ASP A 40 1.75 -6.88 -4.86
CA ASP A 40 2.20 -7.52 -3.61
C ASP A 40 1.53 -6.90 -2.37
N ILE A 41 1.62 -5.57 -2.26
CA ILE A 41 1.09 -4.79 -1.13
C ILE A 41 0.34 -3.58 -1.69
N CYS A 42 -0.85 -3.33 -1.18
CA CYS A 42 -1.62 -2.11 -1.45
C CYS A 42 -1.88 -1.39 -0.13
N LEU A 43 -1.39 -0.16 0.03
CA LEU A 43 -1.65 0.63 1.22
C LEU A 43 -3.06 1.21 1.17
N LEU A 44 -3.86 0.99 2.21
CA LEU A 44 -5.23 1.49 2.34
C LEU A 44 -5.30 2.84 3.07
N GLY A 45 -4.19 3.22 3.67
CA GLY A 45 -3.91 4.54 4.21
C GLY A 45 -2.41 4.77 4.16
N ALA A 46 -1.99 6.03 4.15
CA ALA A 46 -0.58 6.38 4.20
C ALA A 46 -0.38 7.62 5.06
N VAL A 47 0.80 7.72 5.66
CA VAL A 47 1.23 8.87 6.45
C VAL A 47 2.47 9.43 5.77
N ALA A 48 2.41 10.70 5.37
CA ALA A 48 3.45 11.36 4.59
C ALA A 48 3.76 10.63 3.25
N CYS A 49 4.53 11.27 2.37
CA CYS A 49 5.09 10.62 1.16
C CYS A 49 4.08 10.01 0.14
N ILE A 50 2.84 10.49 0.14
CA ILE A 50 1.74 10.03 -0.74
C ILE A 50 1.75 10.73 -2.10
N ALA A 51 2.48 11.84 -2.24
CA ALA A 51 2.48 12.64 -3.45
C ALA A 51 2.91 11.80 -4.68
N VAL A 52 2.03 11.74 -5.67
CA VAL A 52 2.21 10.92 -6.88
C VAL A 52 3.23 11.54 -7.84
N ASP A 53 3.29 12.87 -7.88
CA ASP A 53 4.04 13.61 -8.91
C ASP A 53 5.35 14.22 -8.39
N VAL A 54 5.35 14.82 -7.19
CA VAL A 54 6.53 15.46 -6.61
C VAL A 54 6.54 15.29 -5.09
N GLU A 55 7.60 14.68 -4.57
CA GLU A 55 7.84 14.61 -3.13
C GLU A 55 8.59 15.86 -2.64
N PRO A 56 8.02 16.64 -1.69
CA PRO A 56 8.71 17.78 -1.10
C PRO A 56 10.01 17.36 -0.41
N TRP A 57 11.02 18.25 -0.38
CA TRP A 57 12.35 17.93 0.16
C TRP A 57 12.30 17.47 1.63
N TYR A 58 11.39 18.02 2.44
CA TYR A 58 11.23 17.64 3.84
C TYR A 58 10.66 16.22 4.00
N MET A 59 9.83 15.78 3.04
CA MET A 59 9.34 14.39 3.01
C MET A 59 10.45 13.41 2.59
N LYS A 60 11.33 13.82 1.68
CA LYS A 60 12.55 13.04 1.35
C LYS A 60 13.43 12.86 2.58
N PHE A 61 13.63 13.94 3.35
CA PHE A 61 14.41 13.89 4.58
C PHE A 61 13.75 13.01 5.65
N TYR A 62 12.43 13.16 5.85
CA TYR A 62 11.65 12.31 6.74
C TYR A 62 11.80 10.82 6.38
N SER A 63 11.60 10.47 5.12
CA SER A 63 11.72 9.07 4.68
C SER A 63 13.14 8.53 4.83
N PHE A 64 14.17 9.35 4.56
CA PHE A 64 15.56 8.97 4.81
C PHE A 64 15.81 8.64 6.30
N MET A 65 15.31 9.45 7.23
CA MET A 65 15.44 9.21 8.67
C MET A 65 14.75 7.91 9.14
N LEU A 66 13.73 7.46 8.42
CA LEU A 66 13.00 6.21 8.70
C LEU A 66 13.52 5.00 7.90
N GLY A 67 14.66 5.10 7.22
CA GLY A 67 15.23 4.02 6.43
C GLY A 67 14.63 3.85 5.02
N GLY A 68 13.69 4.71 4.62
CA GLY A 68 13.03 4.75 3.31
C GLY A 68 13.81 5.52 2.23
N GLY A 69 15.14 5.57 2.29
CA GLY A 69 15.95 6.39 1.38
C GLY A 69 15.78 6.04 -0.12
N ARG A 70 15.39 4.79 -0.43
CA ARG A 70 15.23 4.31 -1.80
C ARG A 70 13.79 4.51 -2.30
N PRO A 71 13.60 5.06 -3.51
CA PRO A 71 12.27 5.13 -4.10
C PRO A 71 11.77 3.73 -4.47
N SER A 72 10.45 3.55 -4.46
CA SER A 72 9.83 2.33 -4.97
C SER A 72 10.09 2.17 -6.48
N PRO A 73 10.24 0.93 -6.98
CA PRO A 73 10.65 0.63 -8.35
C PRO A 73 9.56 0.85 -9.43
N GLY A 74 8.53 1.64 -9.16
CA GLY A 74 7.42 1.88 -10.10
C GLY A 74 7.84 2.66 -11.35
N VAL A 75 7.77 2.00 -12.52
CA VAL A 75 7.97 2.60 -13.85
C VAL A 75 6.84 3.58 -14.18
N THR A 76 5.59 3.21 -13.83
CA THR A 76 4.40 4.06 -13.94
C THR A 76 3.92 4.41 -12.55
N ARG A 77 3.89 5.70 -12.21
CA ARG A 77 3.45 6.15 -10.88
C ARG A 77 1.93 6.06 -10.70
N ARG A 78 1.13 6.16 -11.76
CA ARG A 78 -0.33 5.98 -11.70
C ARG A 78 -0.76 4.77 -12.52
N VAL A 79 -1.36 3.78 -11.86
CA VAL A 79 -1.87 2.55 -12.48
C VAL A 79 -3.30 2.76 -12.95
N SER A 80 -4.12 3.39 -12.11
CA SER A 80 -5.54 3.65 -12.35
C SER A 80 -5.97 4.95 -11.65
N PRO A 81 -7.25 5.37 -11.71
CA PRO A 81 -7.74 6.53 -10.98
C PRO A 81 -7.46 6.45 -9.46
N ASN A 82 -7.62 5.27 -8.85
CA ASN A 82 -7.48 5.06 -7.41
C ASN A 82 -6.20 4.30 -7.00
N VAL A 83 -5.45 3.75 -7.95
CA VAL A 83 -4.22 2.98 -7.69
C VAL A 83 -3.00 3.70 -8.28
N TYR A 84 -2.01 3.93 -7.43
CA TYR A 84 -0.75 4.55 -7.81
C TYR A 84 0.39 3.98 -6.96
N VAL A 85 1.61 4.08 -7.48
CA VAL A 85 2.83 3.60 -6.83
C VAL A 85 3.48 4.78 -6.11
N PRO A 86 3.42 4.84 -4.77
CA PRO A 86 3.99 5.95 -4.01
C PRO A 86 5.51 5.98 -4.16
N HIS A 87 6.13 7.16 -4.18
CA HIS A 87 7.58 7.28 -4.29
C HIS A 87 8.30 6.60 -3.13
N ARG A 88 7.86 6.86 -1.89
CA ARG A 88 8.41 6.31 -0.66
C ARG A 88 7.27 5.97 0.29
N PRO A 89 6.68 4.77 0.19
CA PRO A 89 5.59 4.40 1.08
C PRO A 89 6.06 4.45 2.54
N ALA A 90 5.24 5.06 3.40
CA ALA A 90 5.45 5.09 4.85
C ALA A 90 4.13 4.80 5.57
N GLY A 91 4.24 4.01 6.65
CA GLY A 91 3.11 3.54 7.46
C GLY A 91 2.54 2.19 7.01
N THR A 92 2.15 1.38 8.00
CA THR A 92 1.57 0.03 7.82
C THR A 92 0.27 -0.15 8.60
N HIS A 93 -0.37 0.95 9.02
CA HIS A 93 -1.59 0.91 9.84
C HIS A 93 -2.77 0.20 9.16
N ALA A 94 -2.88 0.33 7.83
CA ALA A 94 -3.90 -0.34 7.04
C ALA A 94 -3.36 -0.68 5.65
N TYR A 95 -3.32 -1.95 5.31
CA TYR A 95 -2.85 -2.42 4.01
C TYR A 95 -3.52 -3.73 3.59
N MET A 96 -3.54 -3.99 2.29
CA MET A 96 -3.78 -5.30 1.74
C MET A 96 -2.46 -5.96 1.40
N VAL A 97 -2.41 -7.27 1.55
CA VAL A 97 -1.29 -8.09 1.09
C VAL A 97 -1.83 -9.25 0.26
N SER A 98 -1.29 -9.42 -0.94
CA SER A 98 -1.61 -10.57 -1.80
C SER A 98 -0.91 -11.81 -1.27
N LYS A 99 -1.37 -13.00 -1.66
CA LYS A 99 -0.68 -14.26 -1.32
C LYS A 99 0.80 -14.22 -1.72
N ARG A 100 1.09 -13.79 -2.96
CA ARG A 100 2.45 -13.63 -3.50
C ARG A 100 3.26 -12.63 -2.68
N GLY A 101 2.65 -11.51 -2.28
CA GLY A 101 3.30 -10.52 -1.42
C GLY A 101 3.63 -11.10 -0.04
N ALA A 102 2.69 -11.83 0.57
CA ALA A 102 2.87 -12.45 1.86
C ALA A 102 3.98 -13.52 1.85
N GLU A 103 4.09 -14.31 0.79
CA GLU A 103 5.14 -15.32 0.61
C GLU A 103 6.54 -14.73 0.51
N LYS A 104 6.69 -13.49 0.01
CA LYS A 104 8.00 -12.80 -0.07
C LYS A 104 8.47 -12.20 1.26
N LEU A 105 7.55 -12.01 2.21
CA LEU A 105 7.83 -11.37 3.50
C LEU A 105 8.25 -12.36 4.60
N LEU A 106 8.07 -13.67 4.37
CA LEU A 106 8.44 -14.76 5.27
C LEU A 106 9.75 -15.41 4.82
#